data_AF-X0L4Y1-F1
#
_entry.id   AF-X0L4Y1-F1
#
_cell.length_a   1.000
_cell.length_b   1.000
_cell.length_c   1.000
_cell.angle_alpha   90.00
_cell.angle_beta   90.00
_cell.angle_gamma   90.00
#
_symmetry.space_group_name_H-M   'P 1'
#
loop_
_entity.id
_entity.type
_entity.pdbx_description
1 polymer ?
#
loop_
_entity_poly.entity_id
_entity_poly.type
_entity_poly.pdbx_seq_one_letter_code
_entity_poly.pdbx_strand_id
1 'polypeptide(L)'
;MSRYADAHKNTSGPGDARPTALQIVRDEDLEGALTDKVFLITGTSAGIGVEVGRAIAATGARVFLAVRDLEKGKAACSSFLKPGQVDLIRLDTADMSSVRACAAEFLEKSPTLNVLINNAAIMATPTRIETKDGFEQQLATNYLGHFLLFWLLKDALLKGSTSEFNSRLVNVSSSGHQRSSYVNQINFGPEVDLIDSPRAQS
;
A
#
# COMPACT_ATOMS: atom_id res chain seq x y z
N MET A 1 8.56 -13.15 -22.47
CA MET A 1 9.36 -12.78 -21.29
C MET A 1 9.01 -11.35 -20.90
N SER A 2 9.03 -11.00 -19.61
CA SER A 2 8.80 -9.61 -19.16
C SER A 2 9.83 -8.68 -19.80
N ARG A 3 9.40 -7.49 -20.25
CA ARG A 3 10.25 -6.48 -20.89
C ARG A 3 11.47 -6.06 -20.05
N TYR A 4 11.40 -6.26 -18.74
CA TYR A 4 12.47 -5.89 -17.80
C TYR A 4 13.30 -7.08 -17.31
N ALA A 5 13.06 -8.29 -17.81
CA ALA A 5 13.71 -9.51 -17.30
C ALA A 5 15.24 -9.40 -17.29
N ASP A 6 15.84 -8.79 -18.32
CA ASP A 6 17.29 -8.60 -18.39
C ASP A 6 17.82 -7.57 -17.39
N ALA A 7 17.07 -6.48 -17.14
CA ALA A 7 17.43 -5.46 -16.17
C ALA A 7 17.45 -6.00 -14.72
N HIS A 8 16.73 -7.10 -14.45
CA HIS A 8 16.70 -7.76 -13.15
C HIS A 8 17.80 -8.83 -12.96
N LYS A 9 18.63 -9.13 -13.98
CA LYS A 9 19.70 -10.13 -13.89
C LYS A 9 20.90 -9.67 -13.04
N ASN A 10 21.17 -8.36 -12.98
CA ASN A 10 22.26 -7.80 -12.18
C ASN A 10 21.78 -6.61 -11.34
N THR A 11 21.65 -6.82 -10.03
CA THR A 11 21.12 -5.83 -9.09
C THR A 11 22.21 -5.02 -8.38
N SER A 12 23.48 -5.17 -8.76
CA SER A 12 24.64 -4.62 -8.02
C SER A 12 25.49 -3.62 -8.82
N GLY A 13 24.99 -3.06 -9.93
CA GLY A 13 25.73 -2.10 -10.76
C GLY A 13 25.53 -0.62 -10.38
N PRO A 14 26.51 0.27 -10.67
CA PRO A 14 26.29 1.72 -10.64
C PRO A 14 25.21 2.13 -11.64
N GLY A 15 24.22 2.92 -11.21
CA GLY A 15 23.06 3.25 -12.03
C GLY A 15 22.12 2.05 -12.14
N ASP A 16 21.28 1.86 -11.11
CA ASP A 16 20.25 0.83 -11.10
C ASP A 16 19.45 0.83 -12.41
N ALA A 17 19.67 -0.18 -13.27
CA ALA A 17 19.09 -0.26 -14.60
C ALA A 17 17.62 -0.72 -14.58
N ARG A 18 17.06 -1.02 -13.40
CA ARG A 18 15.66 -1.40 -13.25
C ARG A 18 14.77 -0.20 -13.60
N PRO A 19 13.61 -0.44 -14.22
CA PRO A 19 12.71 0.64 -14.59
C PRO A 19 12.24 1.39 -13.34
N THR A 20 12.12 2.70 -13.46
CA THR A 20 11.42 3.50 -12.45
C THR A 20 9.91 3.24 -12.55
N ALA A 21 9.16 3.56 -11.48
CA ALA A 21 7.71 3.41 -11.50
C ALA A 21 7.06 4.28 -12.61
N LEU A 22 7.60 5.48 -12.86
CA LEU A 22 7.16 6.33 -13.98
C LEU A 22 7.51 5.74 -15.35
N GLN A 23 8.66 5.09 -15.49
CA GLN A 23 9.01 4.38 -16.73
C GLN A 23 7.98 3.28 -17.01
N ILE A 24 7.61 2.49 -15.99
CA ILE A 24 6.57 1.45 -16.13
C ILE A 24 5.23 2.06 -16.55
N VAL A 25 4.80 3.17 -15.93
CA VAL A 25 3.54 3.84 -16.30
C VAL A 25 3.52 4.24 -17.77
N ARG A 26 4.62 4.79 -18.30
CA ARG A 26 4.75 5.15 -19.72
C ARG A 26 4.74 3.93 -20.63
N ASP A 27 5.56 2.96 -20.26
CA ASP A 27 5.79 1.75 -21.03
C ASP A 27 4.52 0.91 -21.20
N GLU A 28 3.59 0.99 -20.23
CA GLU A 28 2.29 0.32 -20.26
C GLU A 28 1.16 1.24 -20.76
N ASP A 29 1.47 2.40 -21.35
CA ASP A 29 0.52 3.38 -21.89
C ASP A 29 -0.54 3.86 -20.87
N LEU A 30 -0.14 3.97 -19.60
CA LEU A 30 -1.05 4.31 -18.50
C LEU A 30 -1.07 5.80 -18.15
N GLU A 31 -0.23 6.64 -18.76
CA GLU A 31 -0.26 8.10 -18.53
C GLU A 31 -1.65 8.67 -18.90
N GLY A 32 -2.34 9.28 -17.93
CA GLY A 32 -3.71 9.78 -18.12
C GLY A 32 -4.81 8.72 -18.36
N ALA A 33 -4.51 7.41 -18.26
CA ALA A 33 -5.45 6.35 -18.60
C ALA A 33 -6.41 5.92 -17.47
N LEU A 34 -6.13 6.31 -16.22
CA LEU A 34 -6.88 5.84 -15.03
C LEU A 34 -7.68 6.95 -14.35
N THR A 35 -8.17 7.92 -15.12
CA THR A 35 -8.84 9.14 -14.61
C THR A 35 -10.12 8.88 -13.82
N ASP A 36 -10.75 7.74 -13.99
CA ASP A 36 -11.94 7.30 -13.28
C ASP A 36 -11.64 6.36 -12.09
N LYS A 37 -10.37 6.14 -11.77
CA LYS A 37 -9.93 5.24 -10.69
C LYS A 37 -9.48 6.01 -9.44
N VAL A 38 -9.74 5.41 -8.28
CA VAL A 38 -9.43 5.97 -6.96
C VAL A 38 -8.43 5.08 -6.22
N PHE A 39 -7.38 5.69 -5.67
CA PHE A 39 -6.30 5.03 -4.95
C PHE A 39 -6.15 5.63 -3.55
N LEU A 40 -5.87 4.77 -2.56
CA LEU A 40 -5.46 5.17 -1.22
C LEU A 40 -4.14 4.47 -0.88
N ILE A 41 -3.12 5.26 -0.53
CA ILE A 41 -1.76 4.76 -0.30
C ILE A 41 -1.31 5.19 1.09
N THR A 42 -0.97 4.23 1.96
CA THR A 42 -0.46 4.52 3.30
C THR A 42 1.05 4.75 3.29
N GLY A 43 1.56 5.62 4.17
CA GLY A 43 3.00 5.80 4.35
C GLY A 43 3.67 6.60 3.23
N THR A 44 3.01 7.65 2.75
CA THR A 44 3.44 8.46 1.60
C THR A 44 4.28 9.69 1.99
N SER A 45 5.01 9.63 3.10
CA SER A 45 5.89 10.73 3.55
C SER A 45 7.39 10.46 3.36
N ALA A 46 7.76 9.27 2.86
CA ALA A 46 9.12 8.89 2.52
C ALA A 46 9.15 7.63 1.63
N GLY A 47 10.32 7.35 1.04
CA GLY A 47 10.63 6.06 0.42
C GLY A 47 9.66 5.62 -0.68
N ILE A 48 9.34 4.32 -0.70
CA ILE A 48 8.53 3.67 -1.74
C ILE A 48 7.16 4.34 -1.89
N GLY A 49 6.50 4.71 -0.78
CA GLY A 49 5.18 5.32 -0.82
C GLY A 49 5.11 6.61 -1.62
N VAL A 50 6.15 7.45 -1.57
CA VAL A 50 6.22 8.70 -2.35
C VAL A 50 6.33 8.40 -3.84
N GLU A 51 7.16 7.43 -4.22
CA GLU A 51 7.35 7.05 -5.63
C GLU A 51 6.09 6.39 -6.20
N VAL A 52 5.42 5.52 -5.44
CA VAL A 52 4.12 4.95 -5.83
C VAL A 52 3.09 6.06 -6.01
N GLY A 53 2.99 7.00 -5.06
CA GLY A 53 2.09 8.15 -5.16
C GLY A 53 2.34 8.98 -6.42
N ARG A 54 3.61 9.26 -6.74
CA ARG A 54 4.00 10.02 -7.94
C ARG A 54 3.63 9.29 -9.23
N ALA A 55 3.91 7.99 -9.31
CA ALA A 55 3.63 7.19 -10.49
C ALA A 55 2.12 7.06 -10.74
N ILE A 56 1.33 6.80 -9.70
CA ILE A 56 -0.14 6.72 -9.82
C ILE A 56 -0.72 8.11 -10.14
N ALA A 57 -0.18 9.20 -9.61
CA ALA A 57 -0.64 10.54 -10.00
C ALA A 57 -0.49 10.81 -11.51
N ALA A 58 0.58 10.30 -12.13
CA ALA A 58 0.82 10.43 -13.57
C ALA A 58 -0.20 9.67 -14.44
N THR A 59 -0.90 8.66 -13.89
CA THR A 59 -1.95 7.95 -14.62
C THR A 59 -3.26 8.74 -14.72
N GLY A 60 -3.35 9.90 -14.07
CA GLY A 60 -4.58 10.71 -14.03
C GLY A 60 -5.55 10.29 -12.93
N ALA A 61 -5.27 9.22 -12.17
CA ALA A 61 -6.13 8.73 -11.11
C ALA A 61 -6.34 9.74 -9.97
N ARG A 62 -7.43 9.57 -9.23
CA ARG A 62 -7.67 10.23 -7.94
C ARG A 62 -6.85 9.50 -6.86
N VAL A 63 -5.97 10.21 -6.18
CA VAL A 63 -5.03 9.62 -5.23
C VAL A 63 -5.16 10.29 -3.86
N PHE A 64 -5.35 9.46 -2.83
CA PHE A 64 -5.27 9.85 -1.44
C PHE A 64 -3.95 9.35 -0.84
N LEU A 65 -3.11 10.30 -0.46
CA LEU A 65 -1.80 10.09 0.13
C LEU A 65 -1.94 10.11 1.65
N ALA A 66 -2.01 8.94 2.27
CA ALA A 66 -2.23 8.83 3.70
C ALA A 66 -0.90 8.90 4.48
N VAL A 67 -0.80 9.88 5.38
CA VAL A 67 0.42 10.17 6.17
C VAL A 67 0.08 10.48 7.62
N ARG A 68 0.98 10.11 8.54
CA ARG A 68 0.85 10.45 9.97
C ARG A 68 1.04 11.95 10.22
N ASP A 69 2.02 12.53 9.55
CA ASP A 69 2.39 13.94 9.64
C ASP A 69 2.10 14.62 8.29
N LEU A 70 1.10 15.49 8.28
CA LEU A 70 0.64 16.17 7.07
C LEU A 70 1.69 17.14 6.52
N GLU A 71 2.44 17.84 7.38
CA GLU A 71 3.47 18.78 6.94
C GLU A 71 4.64 18.03 6.30
N LYS A 72 5.07 16.92 6.91
CA LYS A 72 6.09 16.05 6.32
C LYS A 72 5.61 15.46 4.98
N GLY A 73 4.36 15.00 4.91
CA GLY A 73 3.76 14.50 3.67
C GLY A 73 3.70 15.57 2.57
N LYS A 74 3.32 16.80 2.94
CA LYS A 74 3.27 17.95 2.03
C LYS A 74 4.64 18.28 1.47
N ALA A 75 5.67 18.30 2.31
CA ALA A 75 7.04 18.51 1.86
C ALA A 75 7.50 17.41 0.89
N ALA A 76 7.29 16.14 1.26
CA ALA A 76 7.73 14.98 0.49
C ALA A 76 7.03 14.84 -0.87
N CYS A 77 5.75 15.20 -0.96
CA CYS A 77 4.92 15.02 -2.15
C CYS A 77 4.69 16.32 -2.94
N SER A 78 5.27 17.43 -2.50
CA SER A 78 5.04 18.79 -3.04
C SER A 78 5.09 18.90 -4.57
N SER A 79 5.98 18.14 -5.21
CA SER A 79 6.16 18.15 -6.68
C SER A 79 4.99 17.58 -7.48
N PHE A 80 4.07 16.83 -6.86
CA PHE A 80 2.95 16.19 -7.56
C PHE A 80 1.61 16.28 -6.80
N LEU A 81 1.53 17.08 -5.73
CA LEU A 81 0.24 17.42 -5.13
C LEU A 81 -0.59 18.25 -6.11
N LYS A 82 -1.87 17.90 -6.23
CA LYS A 82 -2.80 18.59 -7.11
C LYS A 82 -4.20 18.51 -6.50
N PRO A 83 -4.67 19.57 -5.81
CA PRO A 83 -5.96 19.56 -5.13
C PRO A 83 -7.09 19.01 -6.00
N GLY A 84 -7.89 18.09 -5.46
CA GLY A 84 -8.98 17.46 -6.21
C GLY A 84 -8.57 16.29 -7.12
N GLN A 85 -7.27 16.09 -7.36
CA GLN A 85 -6.72 14.86 -7.93
C GLN A 85 -5.88 14.09 -6.91
N VAL A 86 -4.84 14.71 -6.37
CA VAL A 86 -3.90 14.13 -5.40
C VAL A 86 -3.97 14.91 -4.10
N ASP A 87 -4.62 14.34 -3.09
CA ASP A 87 -4.79 14.96 -1.77
C ASP A 87 -4.09 14.18 -0.67
N LEU A 88 -3.67 14.89 0.37
CA LEU A 88 -3.19 14.28 1.62
C LEU A 88 -4.37 13.98 2.54
N ILE A 89 -4.28 12.87 3.27
CA ILE A 89 -5.20 12.51 4.34
C ILE A 89 -4.42 12.05 5.56
N ARG A 90 -4.87 12.41 6.76
CA ARG A 90 -4.15 12.06 7.99
C ARG A 90 -4.43 10.60 8.36
N LEU A 91 -3.36 9.82 8.57
CA LEU A 91 -3.43 8.44 9.03
C LEU A 91 -2.20 8.09 9.88
N ASP A 92 -2.42 7.78 11.15
CA ASP A 92 -1.50 7.02 11.97
C ASP A 92 -1.99 5.58 12.09
N THR A 93 -1.27 4.62 11.48
CA THR A 93 -1.67 3.21 11.50
C THR A 93 -1.46 2.54 12.86
N ALA A 94 -0.73 3.17 13.79
CA ALA A 94 -0.59 2.68 15.16
C ALA A 94 -1.74 3.13 16.09
N ASP A 95 -2.67 3.95 15.59
CA ASP A 95 -3.77 4.55 16.33
C ASP A 95 -5.12 4.17 15.70
N MET A 96 -5.89 3.29 16.35
CA MET A 96 -7.13 2.76 15.77
C MET A 96 -8.21 3.83 15.59
N SER A 97 -8.19 4.89 16.39
CA SER A 97 -9.09 6.03 16.19
C SER A 97 -8.69 6.88 14.98
N SER A 98 -7.38 7.05 14.74
CA SER A 98 -6.88 7.72 13.53
C SER A 98 -7.23 6.93 12.28
N VAL A 99 -7.16 5.59 12.32
CA VAL A 99 -7.57 4.73 11.20
C VAL A 99 -9.06 4.92 10.89
N ARG A 100 -9.93 4.94 11.91
CA ARG A 100 -11.37 5.19 11.73
C ARG A 100 -11.66 6.58 11.17
N ALA A 101 -10.99 7.61 11.69
CA ALA A 101 -11.13 8.98 11.19
C ALA A 101 -10.69 9.11 9.73
N CYS A 102 -9.55 8.52 9.36
CA CYS A 102 -9.07 8.48 7.98
C CYS A 102 -10.07 7.79 7.04
N ALA A 103 -10.64 6.66 7.45
CA ALA A 103 -11.62 5.95 6.64
C ALA A 103 -12.91 6.78 6.45
N ALA A 104 -13.39 7.43 7.51
CA ALA A 104 -14.56 8.32 7.44
C ALA A 104 -14.31 9.51 6.50
N GLU A 105 -13.20 10.23 6.67
CA GLU A 105 -12.83 11.36 5.82
C GLU A 105 -12.64 10.93 4.35
N PHE A 106 -12.05 9.75 4.10
CA PHE A 106 -11.95 9.21 2.75
C PHE A 106 -13.35 9.00 2.14
N LEU A 107 -14.26 8.36 2.87
CA LEU A 107 -15.60 8.03 2.38
C LEU A 107 -16.48 9.27 2.13
N GLU A 108 -16.23 10.37 2.85
CA GLU A 108 -16.86 11.67 2.57
C GLU A 108 -16.43 12.24 1.22
N LYS A 109 -15.18 11.99 0.82
CA LYS A 109 -14.59 12.52 -0.43
C LYS A 109 -14.76 11.58 -1.61
N SER A 110 -14.88 10.27 -1.37
CA SER A 110 -15.07 9.27 -2.42
C SER A 110 -15.84 8.04 -1.93
N PRO A 111 -16.98 7.69 -2.57
CA PRO A 111 -17.77 6.52 -2.19
C PRO A 111 -17.20 5.20 -2.72
N THR A 112 -16.16 5.24 -3.56
CA THR A 112 -15.53 4.08 -4.19
C THR A 112 -14.02 4.10 -3.97
N LEU A 113 -13.41 2.91 -3.98
CA LEU A 113 -11.97 2.73 -3.93
C LEU A 113 -11.61 1.64 -4.92
N ASN A 114 -10.62 1.86 -5.78
CA ASN A 114 -10.16 0.85 -6.73
C ASN A 114 -8.93 0.13 -6.19
N VAL A 115 -8.00 0.84 -5.57
CA VAL A 115 -6.77 0.22 -5.04
C VAL A 115 -6.41 0.78 -3.68
N LEU A 116 -6.32 -0.11 -2.68
CA LEU A 116 -5.73 0.18 -1.38
C LEU A 116 -4.30 -0.38 -1.33
N ILE A 117 -3.31 0.50 -1.11
CA ILE A 117 -1.90 0.12 -0.98
C ILE A 117 -1.46 0.35 0.46
N ASN A 118 -1.36 -0.76 1.20
CA ASN A 118 -0.83 -0.83 2.56
C ASN A 118 0.70 -0.85 2.51
N ASN A 119 1.31 0.34 2.61
CA ASN A 119 2.75 0.55 2.51
C ASN A 119 3.38 1.12 3.79
N ALA A 120 2.61 1.78 4.67
CA ALA A 120 3.12 2.30 5.94
C ALA A 120 3.69 1.17 6.81
N ALA A 121 4.97 1.27 7.17
CA ALA A 121 5.60 0.29 8.03
C ALA A 121 6.69 0.93 8.89
N ILE A 122 6.95 0.32 10.04
CA ILE A 122 8.15 0.53 10.84
C ILE A 122 8.92 -0.78 10.98
N MET A 123 10.20 -0.67 11.28
CA MET A 123 11.10 -1.80 11.52
C MET A 123 12.18 -1.36 12.51
N ALA A 124 12.88 -2.33 13.10
CA ALA A 124 14.04 -2.11 13.96
C ALA A 124 13.71 -1.23 15.18
N THR A 125 12.56 -1.52 15.82
CA THR A 125 12.19 -0.94 17.12
C THR A 125 13.10 -1.52 18.21
N PRO A 126 14.02 -0.73 18.81
CA PRO A 126 15.04 -1.26 19.71
C PRO A 126 14.46 -1.70 21.06
N THR A 127 13.29 -1.15 21.42
CA THR A 127 12.54 -1.48 22.62
C THR A 127 11.09 -1.77 22.25
N ARG A 128 10.42 -2.58 23.07
CA ARG A 128 8.98 -2.79 22.95
C ARG A 128 8.26 -1.51 23.33
N ILE A 129 7.49 -0.97 22.37
CA ILE A 129 6.62 0.18 22.58
C ILE A 129 5.19 -0.30 22.45
N GLU A 130 4.34 0.08 23.40
CA GLU A 130 2.91 -0.18 23.36
C GLU A 130 2.19 1.05 22.79
N THR A 131 1.24 0.82 21.89
CA THR A 131 0.37 1.87 21.37
C THR A 131 -0.66 2.26 22.41
N LYS A 132 -1.36 3.37 22.18
CA LYS A 132 -2.46 3.80 23.04
C LYS A 132 -3.60 2.78 23.17
N ASP A 133 -3.71 1.89 22.19
CA ASP A 133 -4.74 0.84 22.11
C ASP A 133 -4.25 -0.48 22.73
N GLY A 134 -3.06 -0.51 23.35
CA GLY A 134 -2.53 -1.67 24.07
C GLY A 134 -1.78 -2.68 23.20
N PHE A 135 -1.45 -2.34 21.96
CA PHE A 135 -0.77 -3.24 21.02
C PHE A 135 0.72 -2.97 20.93
N GLU A 136 1.53 -3.97 20.61
CA GLU A 136 2.92 -3.73 20.23
C GLU A 136 2.97 -2.88 18.95
N GLN A 137 3.82 -1.84 18.93
CA GLN A 137 3.80 -0.80 17.91
C GLN A 137 4.04 -1.31 16.48
N GLN A 138 4.96 -2.25 16.28
CA GLN A 138 5.25 -2.80 14.96
C GLN A 138 4.08 -3.67 14.46
N LEU A 139 3.48 -4.49 15.32
CA LEU A 139 2.25 -5.24 15.03
C LEU A 139 1.08 -4.30 14.69
N ALA A 140 0.91 -3.24 15.47
CA ALA A 140 -0.14 -2.26 15.25
C ALA A 140 0.02 -1.55 13.90
N THR A 141 1.22 -1.00 13.65
CA THR A 141 1.53 -0.23 12.44
C THR A 141 1.49 -1.07 11.18
N ASN A 142 2.17 -2.23 11.19
CA ASN A 142 2.42 -3.00 9.98
C ASN A 142 1.24 -3.92 9.63
N TYR A 143 0.39 -4.27 10.61
CA TYR A 143 -0.70 -5.23 10.42
C TYR A 143 -2.06 -4.72 10.90
N LEU A 144 -2.26 -4.48 12.20
CA LEU A 144 -3.61 -4.24 12.75
C LEU A 144 -4.27 -2.98 12.18
N GLY A 145 -3.52 -1.89 12.05
CA GLY A 145 -4.02 -0.65 11.47
C GLY A 145 -4.39 -0.81 10.00
N HIS A 146 -3.58 -1.52 9.23
CA HIS A 146 -3.87 -1.85 7.83
C HIS A 146 -5.08 -2.77 7.67
N PHE A 147 -5.22 -3.77 8.54
CA PHE A 147 -6.37 -4.67 8.55
C PHE A 147 -7.66 -3.90 8.87
N LEU A 148 -7.64 -3.04 9.90
CA LEU A 148 -8.79 -2.20 10.24
C LEU A 148 -9.14 -1.25 9.10
N LEU A 149 -8.15 -0.61 8.47
CA LEU A 149 -8.37 0.28 7.34
C LEU A 149 -9.05 -0.45 6.17
N PHE A 150 -8.54 -1.63 5.80
CA PHE A 150 -9.17 -2.48 4.80
C PHE A 150 -10.61 -2.83 5.19
N TRP A 151 -10.83 -3.28 6.43
CA TRP A 151 -12.16 -3.68 6.89
C TRP A 151 -13.19 -2.54 6.77
N LEU A 152 -12.79 -1.31 7.11
CA LEU A 152 -13.64 -0.13 7.02
C LEU A 152 -13.91 0.32 5.58
N LEU A 153 -13.00 0.04 4.65
CA LEU A 153 -13.08 0.46 3.24
C LEU A 153 -13.47 -0.67 2.27
N LYS A 154 -13.70 -1.89 2.76
CA LYS A 154 -13.99 -3.07 1.93
C LYS A 154 -15.22 -2.86 1.03
N ASP A 155 -16.26 -2.18 1.53
CA ASP A 155 -17.47 -1.95 0.75
C ASP A 155 -17.23 -0.90 -0.36
N ALA A 156 -16.35 0.07 -0.14
CA ALA A 156 -15.91 1.01 -1.19
C ALA A 156 -15.05 0.30 -2.24
N LEU A 157 -14.22 -0.68 -1.84
CA LEU A 157 -13.47 -1.54 -2.74
C LEU A 157 -14.40 -2.38 -3.62
N LEU A 158 -15.41 -3.01 -3.03
CA LEU A 158 -16.42 -3.79 -3.75
C LEU A 158 -17.20 -2.92 -4.74
N LYS A 159 -17.62 -1.71 -4.33
CA LYS A 159 -18.31 -0.76 -5.22
C LYS A 159 -17.42 -0.25 -6.36
N GLY A 160 -16.12 -0.14 -6.14
CA GLY A 160 -15.16 0.26 -7.17
C GLY A 160 -14.81 -0.85 -8.16
N SER A 161 -15.20 -2.10 -7.89
CA SER A 161 -14.87 -3.24 -8.74
C SER A 161 -15.91 -3.41 -9.84
N THR A 162 -15.47 -3.55 -11.09
CA THR A 162 -16.31 -3.83 -12.26
C THR A 162 -15.80 -5.06 -13.01
N SER A 163 -16.51 -5.51 -14.04
CA SER A 163 -16.06 -6.58 -14.95
C SER A 163 -14.77 -6.22 -15.70
N GLU A 164 -14.55 -4.93 -15.96
CA GLU A 164 -13.40 -4.40 -16.69
C GLU A 164 -12.23 -4.05 -15.76
N PHE A 165 -12.52 -3.75 -14.48
CA PHE A 165 -11.50 -3.40 -13.50
C PHE A 165 -11.79 -4.01 -12.14
N ASN A 166 -10.98 -5.01 -11.77
CA ASN A 166 -11.04 -5.60 -10.43
C ASN A 166 -10.31 -4.71 -9.42
N SER A 167 -11.01 -4.32 -8.35
CA SER A 167 -10.39 -3.61 -7.22
C SER A 167 -9.32 -4.48 -6.54
N ARG A 168 -8.30 -3.85 -5.96
CA ARG A 168 -7.14 -4.56 -5.36
C ARG A 168 -6.79 -4.04 -3.97
N LEU A 169 -6.47 -4.97 -3.09
CA LEU A 169 -5.75 -4.71 -1.84
C LEU A 169 -4.29 -5.16 -2.04
N VAL A 170 -3.35 -4.26 -1.85
CA VAL A 170 -1.91 -4.52 -2.00
C VAL A 170 -1.24 -4.33 -0.64
N ASN A 171 -0.66 -5.40 -0.10
CA ASN A 171 0.18 -5.34 1.10
C ASN A 171 1.65 -5.35 0.71
N VAL A 172 2.36 -4.25 0.98
CA VAL A 172 3.80 -4.16 0.75
C VAL A 172 4.51 -4.82 1.92
N SER A 173 5.14 -5.96 1.66
CA SER A 173 5.91 -6.73 2.64
C SER A 173 7.39 -6.79 2.25
N SER A 174 8.22 -7.32 3.14
CA SER A 174 9.67 -7.46 2.97
C SER A 174 10.06 -8.93 3.03
N SER A 175 11.13 -9.32 2.33
CA SER A 175 11.74 -10.66 2.50
C SER A 175 12.19 -10.93 3.94
N GLY A 176 12.31 -9.90 4.79
CA GLY A 176 12.51 -10.04 6.23
C GLY A 176 11.45 -10.92 6.93
N HIS A 177 10.23 -11.03 6.40
CA HIS A 177 9.21 -11.92 6.97
C HIS A 177 9.65 -13.39 6.98
N GLN A 178 10.48 -13.80 6.01
CA GLN A 178 11.02 -15.17 5.91
C GLN A 178 12.05 -15.49 6.99
N ARG A 179 12.56 -14.48 7.69
CA ARG A 179 13.53 -14.64 8.79
C ARG A 179 12.85 -14.84 10.15
N SER A 180 11.51 -14.75 10.20
CA SER A 180 10.76 -15.08 11.41
C SER A 180 10.85 -16.59 11.67
N SER A 181 11.07 -16.99 12.93
CA SER A 181 10.93 -18.40 13.35
C SER A 181 9.47 -18.88 13.36
N TYR A 182 8.51 -17.95 13.22
CA TYR A 182 7.07 -18.22 13.22
C TYR A 182 6.51 -18.14 11.81
N VAL A 183 6.84 -19.13 10.96
CA VAL A 183 6.33 -19.19 9.57
C VAL A 183 5.04 -20.01 9.48
N ASN A 184 4.72 -20.84 10.49
CA ASN A 184 3.67 -21.87 10.42
C ASN A 184 2.74 -21.96 11.65
N GLN A 185 2.63 -20.93 12.51
CA GLN A 185 1.89 -21.06 13.78
C GLN A 185 0.72 -20.10 14.00
N ILE A 186 0.39 -19.23 13.05
CA ILE A 186 -0.87 -18.45 13.14
C ILE A 186 -1.95 -19.19 12.36
N ASN A 187 -2.27 -20.40 12.81
CA ASN A 187 -3.49 -21.09 12.43
C ASN A 187 -4.56 -20.65 13.44
N PHE A 188 -5.56 -19.89 13.02
CA PHE A 188 -6.66 -19.40 13.90
C PHE A 188 -7.66 -20.51 14.29
N GLY A 189 -7.22 -21.76 14.34
CA GLY A 189 -8.02 -22.94 14.63
C GLY A 189 -7.45 -24.17 13.94
N PRO A 190 -7.81 -25.38 14.40
CA PRO A 190 -7.58 -26.60 13.63
C PRO A 190 -8.54 -26.62 12.44
N GLU A 191 -8.05 -27.07 11.28
CA GLU A 191 -8.81 -27.34 10.03
C GLU A 191 -9.19 -26.14 9.15
N VAL A 192 -8.21 -25.55 8.45
CA VAL A 192 -8.38 -25.29 7.00
C VAL A 192 -7.03 -25.41 6.30
N ASP A 193 -6.72 -26.59 5.77
CA ASP A 193 -5.61 -26.76 4.81
C ASP A 193 -6.03 -26.14 3.46
N LEU A 194 -5.70 -24.87 3.25
CA LEU A 194 -5.91 -24.20 1.96
C LEU A 194 -4.76 -24.41 0.97
N ILE A 195 -3.81 -25.30 1.26
CA ILE A 195 -2.66 -25.55 0.37
C ILE A 195 -2.36 -27.04 0.30
N ASP A 196 -3.32 -27.83 -0.19
CA ASP A 196 -3.01 -29.06 -0.92
C ASP A 196 -3.27 -28.82 -2.41
N SER A 197 -2.30 -28.18 -3.05
CA SER A 197 -2.15 -28.22 -4.50
C SER A 197 -0.94 -29.10 -4.80
N PRO A 198 -1.12 -30.27 -5.42
CA PRO A 198 0.00 -31.14 -5.76
C PRO A 198 0.86 -30.43 -6.81
N ARG A 199 2.01 -29.92 -6.39
CA ARG A 199 3.09 -29.62 -7.32
C ARG A 199 3.55 -30.96 -7.90
N ALA A 200 3.17 -31.19 -9.15
CA ALA A 200 3.72 -32.24 -9.99
C ALA A 200 5.24 -32.20 -9.90
N GLN A 201 5.82 -33.28 -9.40
CA GLN A 201 7.19 -33.66 -9.69
C GLN A 201 7.16 -34.39 -11.04
N SER A 202 7.48 -33.66 -12.11
CA SER A 202 8.19 -34.12 -13.32
C SER A 202 8.32 -32.95 -14.29
#